data_AF-A0A6H9UUK6-F1
#
_entry.id   AF-A0A6H9UUK6-F1
#
_cell.length_a   1.000
_cell.length_b   1.000
_cell.length_c   1.000
_cell.angle_alpha   90.00
_cell.angle_beta   90.00
_cell.angle_gamma   90.00
#
_symmetry.space_group_name_H-M   'P 1'
#
loop_
_entity.id
_entity.type
_entity.pdbx_description
1 polymer ?
#
loop_
_entity_poly.entity_id
_entity_poly.type
_entity_poly.pdbx_seq_one_letter_code
_entity_poly.pdbx_strand_id
1 'polypeptide(L)'
;MGSLRNPVGPLPSSIYWRRRAVLLSMLALLALLIAWVVGSSGSGGNNGADGTNGKNPAPSITPGPSGSGPAISQAPGGRDESSGGGSGGSGSGSGSGSDTGTGSGSGDSGGSGGSSDGSAGGGSVGGTTGGVSTGDALPVGSTLPNCTASTVTLTLRSAGNSYEPGQTPAIELTVKNSSAGDCKVDLGPKNAVLTITRAGADDAYWSSADCPKASGSQLFRVPAHSTITYTVKWDRKPSAARCATPPAGSAAAGTYLVEAKTPGYAKARTSFVLEND
;
A
#
# COMPACT_ATOMS: atom_id res chain seq x y z
N MET A 1 -15.18 19.87 48.91
CA MET A 1 -13.92 20.12 49.63
C MET A 1 -13.28 18.77 49.99
N GLY A 2 -12.21 18.40 49.28
CA GLY A 2 -11.13 17.50 49.72
C GLY A 2 -11.45 16.03 50.07
N SER A 3 -11.50 15.14 49.07
CA SER A 3 -11.19 13.70 49.26
C SER A 3 -9.81 13.42 48.68
N LEU A 4 -8.78 13.61 49.50
CA LEU A 4 -7.35 13.52 49.17
C LEU A 4 -6.71 12.47 50.10
N ARG A 5 -7.12 11.22 49.97
CA ARG A 5 -6.51 10.07 50.67
C ARG A 5 -6.50 8.84 49.77
N ASN A 6 -5.53 8.80 48.86
CA ASN A 6 -5.07 7.55 48.30
C ASN A 6 -3.53 7.58 48.31
N PRO A 7 -2.85 6.91 49.26
CA PRO A 7 -1.41 6.83 49.25
C PRO A 7 -0.98 5.96 48.06
N VAL A 8 -0.21 6.56 47.15
CA VAL A 8 0.51 5.83 46.11
C VAL A 8 1.55 4.94 46.77
N GLY A 9 1.33 3.63 46.72
CA GLY A 9 2.37 2.65 47.07
C GLY A 9 3.59 2.84 46.16
N PRO A 10 4.82 2.61 46.65
CA PRO A 10 6.03 2.82 45.86
C PRO A 10 6.00 1.93 44.61
N LEU A 11 5.92 2.56 43.43
CA LEU A 11 6.14 1.86 42.16
C LEU A 11 7.51 1.16 42.22
N PRO A 12 7.63 -0.05 41.65
CA PRO A 12 8.84 -0.85 41.78
C PRO A 12 10.08 -0.06 41.34
N SER A 13 10.99 0.16 42.29
CA SER A 13 12.24 0.93 42.13
C SER A 13 13.12 0.41 40.98
N SER A 14 12.90 -0.83 40.55
CA SER A 14 13.59 -1.48 39.44
C SER A 14 13.37 -0.78 38.09
N ILE A 15 12.22 -0.18 37.80
CA ILE A 15 11.96 0.49 36.51
C ILE A 15 12.69 1.83 36.44
N TYR A 16 12.74 2.57 37.55
CA TYR A 16 13.49 3.82 37.67
C TYR A 16 15.00 3.59 37.51
N TRP A 17 15.53 2.59 38.21
CA TRP A 17 16.95 2.23 38.11
C TRP A 17 17.34 1.70 36.73
N ARG A 18 16.47 0.91 36.06
CA ARG A 18 16.73 0.45 34.69
C ARG A 18 16.77 1.60 33.68
N ARG A 19 15.82 2.55 33.73
CA ARG A 19 15.84 3.72 32.84
C ARG A 19 17.04 4.61 33.10
N ARG A 20 17.42 4.81 34.37
CA ARG A 20 18.60 5.62 34.74
C ARG A 20 19.91 4.95 34.36
N ALA A 21 20.02 3.62 34.48
CA ALA A 21 21.18 2.85 34.01
C ALA A 21 21.33 2.91 32.48
N VAL A 22 20.22 2.80 31.74
CA VAL A 22 20.22 2.93 30.27
C VAL A 22 20.64 4.34 29.85
N LEU A 23 20.12 5.39 30.51
CA LEU A 23 20.51 6.78 30.24
C LEU A 23 21.99 7.03 30.51
N LEU A 24 22.53 6.51 31.62
CA LEU A 24 23.95 6.64 31.95
C LEU A 24 24.86 5.89 30.97
N SER A 25 24.47 4.69 30.54
CA SER A 25 25.19 3.93 29.50
C SER A 25 25.22 4.66 28.16
N MET A 26 24.07 5.23 27.74
CA MET A 26 23.97 5.98 26.49
C MET A 26 24.81 7.27 26.53
N LEU A 27 24.84 7.99 27.66
CA LEU A 27 25.71 9.15 27.89
C LEU A 27 27.19 8.77 27.86
N ALA A 28 27.58 7.65 28.47
CA ALA A 28 28.96 7.18 28.46
C ALA A 28 29.43 6.82 27.03
N LEU A 29 28.60 6.12 26.25
CA LEU A 29 28.89 5.80 24.86
C LEU A 29 29.01 7.06 23.98
N LEU A 30 28.14 8.04 24.19
CA LEU A 30 28.21 9.33 23.47
C LEU A 30 29.52 10.07 23.78
N ALA A 31 29.92 10.13 25.05
CA ALA A 31 31.18 10.76 25.46
C ALA A 31 32.40 10.05 24.86
N LEU A 32 32.38 8.72 24.80
CA LEU A 32 33.44 7.91 24.22
C LEU A 32 33.56 8.13 22.70
N LEU A 33 32.42 8.26 22.01
CA LEU A 33 32.36 8.57 20.58
C LEU A 33 32.89 9.99 20.29
N ILE A 34 32.52 10.98 21.11
CA ILE A 34 33.05 12.35 21.00
C ILE A 34 34.57 12.36 21.22
N ALA A 35 35.06 11.67 22.25
CA ALA A 35 36.50 11.55 22.51
C ALA A 35 37.24 10.86 21.35
N TRP A 36 36.64 9.85 20.72
CA TRP A 36 37.20 9.18 19.56
C TRP A 36 37.27 10.10 18.33
N VAL A 37 36.23 10.89 18.05
CA VAL A 37 36.21 11.86 16.94
C VAL A 37 37.21 13.00 17.15
N VAL A 38 37.33 13.51 18.38
CA VAL A 38 38.29 14.58 18.70
C VAL A 38 39.71 14.05 18.74
N GLY A 39 39.92 12.83 19.25
CA GLY A 39 41.24 12.19 19.29
C GLY A 39 41.75 11.72 17.92
N SER A 40 40.85 11.39 16.99
CA SER A 40 41.21 10.99 15.63
C SER A 40 41.37 12.15 14.65
N SER A 41 40.95 13.36 15.00
CA SER A 41 41.09 14.57 14.15
C SER A 41 42.37 15.37 14.41
N GLY A 42 43.26 14.90 15.29
CA GLY A 42 44.52 15.55 15.64
C GLY A 42 45.77 14.73 15.30
N SER A 43 46.01 14.43 14.02
CA SER A 43 47.32 13.94 13.54
C SER A 43 47.56 14.40 12.11
N GLY A 44 48.21 15.56 11.96
CA GLY A 44 48.74 16.05 10.69
C GLY A 44 50.01 15.31 10.26
N GLY A 45 50.21 15.20 8.95
CA GLY A 45 51.45 14.70 8.34
C GLY A 45 51.37 14.64 6.81
N ASN A 46 52.05 15.58 6.15
CA ASN A 46 52.25 15.80 4.71
C ASN A 46 52.20 14.57 3.77
N ASN A 47 51.44 14.68 2.68
CA ASN A 47 51.70 13.91 1.46
C ASN A 47 52.63 14.70 0.53
N GLY A 48 53.92 14.41 0.66
CA GLY A 48 54.94 14.73 -0.33
C GLY A 48 54.74 13.90 -1.61
N ALA A 49 55.16 14.49 -2.72
CA ALA A 49 55.08 13.97 -4.07
C ALA A 49 55.72 12.59 -4.23
N ASP A 50 55.14 11.75 -5.10
CA ASP A 50 55.94 11.00 -6.06
C ASP A 50 55.10 10.59 -7.27
N GLY A 51 55.51 11.10 -8.43
CA GLY A 51 54.97 10.68 -9.71
C GLY A 51 55.77 9.50 -10.23
N THR A 52 55.09 8.47 -10.74
CA THR A 52 55.66 7.62 -11.77
C THR A 52 54.62 7.32 -12.85
N ASN A 53 54.98 7.74 -14.06
CA ASN A 53 54.39 7.33 -15.32
C ASN A 53 54.49 5.80 -15.46
N GLY A 54 53.37 5.15 -15.77
CA GLY A 54 53.33 3.76 -16.19
C GLY A 54 52.25 3.55 -17.24
N LYS A 55 52.58 3.90 -18.49
CA LYS A 55 51.79 3.59 -19.69
C LYS A 55 51.60 2.07 -19.81
N ASN A 56 50.37 1.61 -20.05
CA ASN A 56 50.14 0.58 -21.07
C ASN A 56 48.71 0.66 -21.64
N PRO A 57 48.51 0.47 -22.95
CA PRO A 57 47.32 0.90 -23.68
C PRO A 57 46.19 -0.13 -23.68
N ALA A 58 44.96 0.38 -23.87
CA ALA A 58 43.77 -0.41 -24.15
C ALA A 58 43.86 -1.15 -25.50
N PRO A 59 43.31 -2.37 -25.63
CA PRO A 59 43.24 -3.06 -26.91
C PRO A 59 42.24 -2.36 -27.86
N SER A 60 42.71 -2.10 -29.07
CA SER A 60 41.99 -1.53 -30.20
C SER A 60 40.76 -2.36 -30.60
N ILE A 61 39.60 -1.71 -30.72
CA ILE A 61 38.42 -2.25 -31.38
C ILE A 61 38.54 -1.96 -32.88
N THR A 62 38.64 -3.02 -33.69
CA THR A 62 38.61 -3.02 -35.15
C THR A 62 37.35 -2.34 -35.71
N PRO A 63 37.46 -1.37 -36.63
CA PRO A 63 36.32 -0.87 -37.39
C PRO A 63 35.80 -1.92 -38.40
N GLY A 64 34.53 -2.28 -38.29
CA GLY A 64 33.82 -3.08 -39.29
C GLY A 64 33.52 -2.26 -40.57
N PRO A 65 33.43 -2.92 -41.74
CA PRO A 65 33.39 -2.24 -43.03
C PRO A 65 32.11 -1.45 -43.30
N SER A 66 32.30 -0.28 -43.92
CA SER A 66 31.28 0.61 -44.48
C SER A 66 30.41 -0.11 -45.51
N GLY A 67 29.09 -0.10 -45.28
CA GLY A 67 28.07 -0.45 -46.28
C GLY A 67 27.33 0.81 -46.72
N SER A 68 27.69 1.34 -47.88
CA SER A 68 26.97 2.41 -48.58
C SER A 68 25.73 1.85 -49.27
N GLY A 69 24.55 2.38 -48.95
CA GLY A 69 23.29 2.11 -49.64
C GLY A 69 22.41 3.39 -49.67
N PRO A 70 21.76 3.71 -50.79
CA PRO A 70 21.45 5.11 -51.15
C PRO A 70 20.28 5.73 -50.38
N ALA A 71 20.46 7.01 -50.02
CA ALA A 71 19.40 7.91 -49.62
C ALA A 71 18.53 8.25 -50.84
N ILE A 72 17.31 7.72 -50.89
CA ILE A 72 16.29 8.18 -51.82
C ILE A 72 15.65 9.44 -51.27
N SER A 73 16.13 10.56 -51.80
CA SER A 73 15.53 11.88 -51.71
C SER A 73 14.42 12.00 -52.75
N GLN A 74 13.16 12.14 -52.35
CA GLN A 74 12.16 12.87 -53.14
C GLN A 74 11.18 13.62 -52.23
N ALA A 75 11.00 14.89 -52.59
CA ALA A 75 10.10 15.87 -51.99
C ALA A 75 8.71 15.86 -52.69
N PRO A 76 7.72 16.59 -52.19
CA PRO A 76 6.29 16.33 -52.37
C PRO A 76 5.72 16.92 -53.68
N GLY A 77 4.66 16.31 -54.19
CA GLY A 77 3.86 16.85 -55.30
C GLY A 77 2.40 16.45 -55.15
N GLY A 78 1.50 17.45 -55.14
CA GLY A 78 0.05 17.25 -55.16
C GLY A 78 -0.54 17.22 -56.57
N ARG A 79 -1.79 16.78 -56.70
CA ARG A 79 -2.82 17.34 -57.59
C ARG A 79 -4.18 16.64 -57.44
N ASP A 80 -5.18 17.42 -57.79
CA ASP A 80 -6.63 17.28 -57.58
C ASP A 80 -7.36 16.29 -58.53
N GLU A 81 -8.66 16.16 -58.25
CA GLU A 81 -9.80 15.81 -59.14
C GLU A 81 -10.45 14.40 -59.07
N SER A 82 -11.68 14.42 -58.52
CA SER A 82 -12.96 13.99 -59.12
C SER A 82 -13.24 12.55 -59.63
N SER A 83 -14.31 11.99 -59.02
CA SER A 83 -15.50 11.37 -59.65
C SER A 83 -15.52 9.89 -60.09
N GLY A 84 -16.66 9.24 -59.77
CA GLY A 84 -17.20 8.00 -60.36
C GLY A 84 -16.87 6.72 -59.57
N GLY A 85 -17.77 5.81 -59.22
CA GLY A 85 -19.20 5.64 -59.48
C GLY A 85 -19.58 4.15 -59.28
N GLY A 86 -20.74 3.90 -58.67
CA GLY A 86 -21.55 2.66 -58.72
C GLY A 86 -21.19 1.53 -57.74
N SER A 87 -22.11 0.66 -57.29
CA SER A 87 -23.58 0.57 -57.31
C SER A 87 -23.97 -0.74 -56.58
N GLY A 88 -25.18 -0.77 -55.98
CA GLY A 88 -25.93 -2.01 -55.64
C GLY A 88 -25.84 -2.43 -54.16
N GLY A 89 -26.92 -2.69 -53.42
CA GLY A 89 -28.31 -2.88 -53.82
C GLY A 89 -29.28 -2.81 -52.63
N SER A 90 -30.55 -2.70 -53.02
CA SER A 90 -31.75 -2.35 -52.26
C SER A 90 -32.31 -3.48 -51.38
N GLY A 91 -33.20 -3.09 -50.46
CA GLY A 91 -34.13 -4.02 -49.81
C GLY A 91 -35.04 -3.34 -48.78
N SER A 92 -36.07 -2.63 -49.27
CA SER A 92 -37.15 -2.05 -48.46
C SER A 92 -38.20 -3.10 -48.07
N GLY A 93 -38.84 -2.94 -46.92
CA GLY A 93 -40.04 -3.69 -46.54
C GLY A 93 -40.82 -2.96 -45.44
N SER A 94 -41.88 -2.27 -45.83
CA SER A 94 -42.87 -1.61 -44.96
C SER A 94 -43.89 -2.61 -44.43
N GLY A 95 -44.47 -2.34 -43.25
CA GLY A 95 -45.65 -3.04 -42.76
C GLY A 95 -46.27 -2.35 -41.55
N SER A 96 -47.38 -1.63 -41.77
CA SER A 96 -48.29 -1.11 -40.74
C SER A 96 -49.20 -2.22 -40.22
N GLY A 97 -49.64 -2.11 -38.96
CA GLY A 97 -50.72 -2.91 -38.40
C GLY A 97 -51.05 -2.50 -36.97
N SER A 98 -52.13 -1.73 -36.82
CA SER A 98 -52.85 -1.54 -35.56
C SER A 98 -53.56 -2.85 -35.18
N ASP A 99 -53.75 -3.15 -33.90
CA ASP A 99 -55.03 -3.66 -33.38
C ASP A 99 -55.05 -3.76 -31.85
N THR A 100 -56.24 -3.46 -31.32
CA THR A 100 -56.68 -3.38 -29.93
C THR A 100 -56.96 -4.73 -29.30
N GLY A 101 -56.78 -4.87 -27.98
CA GLY A 101 -57.25 -6.03 -27.23
C GLY A 101 -57.10 -5.90 -25.71
N THR A 102 -58.21 -5.57 -25.06
CA THR A 102 -58.48 -5.52 -23.62
C THR A 102 -58.31 -6.87 -22.90
N GLY A 103 -57.90 -6.84 -21.63
CA GLY A 103 -57.98 -8.00 -20.71
C GLY A 103 -57.57 -7.65 -19.28
N SER A 104 -58.57 -7.60 -18.40
CA SER A 104 -58.55 -7.16 -17.00
C SER A 104 -57.95 -8.17 -16.00
N GLY A 105 -57.58 -7.67 -14.81
CA GLY A 105 -57.37 -8.43 -13.56
C GLY A 105 -56.29 -7.77 -12.69
N SER A 106 -56.58 -6.75 -11.89
CA SER A 106 -57.20 -6.77 -10.54
C SER A 106 -56.27 -7.29 -9.43
N GLY A 107 -56.07 -6.44 -8.41
CA GLY A 107 -55.31 -6.67 -7.17
C GLY A 107 -54.34 -5.52 -6.90
N ASP A 108 -54.78 -4.32 -6.48
CA ASP A 108 -55.00 -3.92 -5.06
C ASP A 108 -53.88 -4.41 -4.13
N SER A 109 -53.18 -3.61 -3.32
CA SER A 109 -53.44 -2.29 -2.73
C SER A 109 -52.09 -1.80 -2.16
N GLY A 110 -51.73 -0.51 -2.30
CA GLY A 110 -51.88 0.51 -1.26
C GLY A 110 -50.67 0.55 -0.32
N GLY A 111 -49.97 1.64 -0.06
CA GLY A 111 -50.09 3.03 -0.48
C GLY A 111 -48.92 3.84 0.13
N SER A 112 -48.74 5.03 -0.44
CA SER A 112 -48.37 6.31 0.19
C SER A 112 -47.26 6.31 1.26
N GLY A 113 -46.19 7.08 1.17
CA GLY A 113 -45.96 8.33 0.46
C GLY A 113 -44.85 9.10 1.23
N GLY A 114 -44.29 10.13 0.62
CA GLY A 114 -43.38 11.04 1.31
C GLY A 114 -42.29 11.61 0.43
N SER A 115 -42.66 12.58 -0.42
CA SER A 115 -41.73 13.51 -1.05
C SER A 115 -41.05 14.39 0.01
N SER A 116 -39.77 14.73 -0.18
CA SER A 116 -39.29 16.12 -0.30
C SER A 116 -37.76 16.18 -0.41
N ASP A 117 -37.34 16.78 -1.52
CA ASP A 117 -36.37 17.85 -1.70
C ASP A 117 -35.05 17.88 -0.89
N GLY A 118 -33.96 18.02 -1.66
CA GLY A 118 -32.65 18.38 -1.15
C GLY A 118 -31.61 18.51 -2.25
N SER A 119 -31.77 19.49 -3.15
CA SER A 119 -30.66 20.00 -3.97
C SER A 119 -29.65 20.70 -3.08
N ALA A 120 -28.41 20.23 -3.06
CA ALA A 120 -27.24 21.05 -2.77
C ALA A 120 -26.00 20.41 -3.40
N GLY A 121 -25.40 21.14 -4.35
CA GLY A 121 -24.09 20.84 -4.89
C GLY A 121 -22.99 21.02 -3.84
N GLY A 122 -21.86 20.37 -4.07
CA GLY A 122 -20.65 20.55 -3.27
C GLY A 122 -19.50 19.78 -3.90
N GLY A 123 -18.51 20.52 -4.39
CA GLY A 123 -17.44 20.02 -5.27
C GLY A 123 -16.70 18.79 -4.76
N SER A 124 -16.47 17.85 -5.68
CA SER A 124 -15.45 16.82 -5.52
C SER A 124 -14.07 17.47 -5.56
N VAL A 125 -13.58 17.87 -4.38
CA VAL A 125 -12.15 17.88 -4.14
C VAL A 125 -11.70 16.42 -4.16
N GLY A 126 -11.04 16.03 -5.25
CA GLY A 126 -10.53 14.69 -5.49
C GLY A 126 -9.48 14.29 -4.45
N GLY A 127 -9.94 13.79 -3.31
CA GLY A 127 -9.18 12.90 -2.45
C GLY A 127 -9.49 11.48 -2.86
N THR A 128 -8.70 10.92 -3.78
CA THR A 128 -8.81 9.51 -4.22
C THR A 128 -8.32 8.59 -3.10
N THR A 129 -9.09 8.46 -2.01
CA THR A 129 -8.96 7.32 -1.10
C THR A 129 -9.84 6.19 -1.62
N GLY A 130 -9.41 5.59 -2.73
CA GLY A 130 -10.04 4.40 -3.28
C GLY A 130 -9.58 3.17 -2.52
N GLY A 131 -10.52 2.37 -2.01
CA GLY A 131 -10.22 1.00 -1.62
C GLY A 131 -9.71 0.23 -2.84
N VAL A 132 -8.74 -0.66 -2.62
CA VAL A 132 -8.21 -1.53 -3.68
C VAL A 132 -9.38 -2.26 -4.36
N SER A 133 -9.55 -1.99 -5.65
CA SER A 133 -10.60 -2.59 -6.47
C SER A 133 -10.01 -3.63 -7.41
N THR A 134 -10.85 -4.50 -7.99
CA THR A 134 -10.40 -5.56 -8.91
C THR A 134 -9.60 -5.01 -10.10
N GLY A 135 -9.84 -3.76 -10.51
CA GLY A 135 -9.08 -3.07 -11.56
C GLY A 135 -7.66 -2.63 -11.16
N ASP A 136 -7.36 -2.58 -9.86
CA ASP A 136 -6.03 -2.26 -9.35
C ASP A 136 -5.14 -3.50 -9.26
N ALA A 137 -5.74 -4.70 -9.22
CA ALA A 137 -5.02 -5.96 -9.19
C ALA A 137 -4.35 -6.22 -10.54
N LEU A 138 -3.06 -6.52 -10.51
CA LEU A 138 -2.24 -6.78 -11.68
C LEU A 138 -1.94 -8.29 -11.81
N PRO A 139 -1.87 -8.82 -13.04
CA PRO A 139 -1.40 -10.18 -13.26
C PRO A 139 0.08 -10.32 -12.89
N VAL A 140 0.49 -11.55 -12.56
CA VAL A 140 1.91 -11.89 -12.38
C VAL A 140 2.67 -11.56 -13.67
N GLY A 141 3.83 -10.88 -13.55
CA GLY A 141 4.64 -10.49 -14.70
C GLY A 141 4.34 -9.11 -15.32
N SER A 142 3.52 -8.27 -14.68
CA SER A 142 3.31 -6.87 -15.10
C SER A 142 4.64 -6.13 -15.35
N THR A 143 4.70 -5.29 -16.39
CA THR A 143 5.89 -4.49 -16.77
C THR A 143 6.07 -3.21 -15.96
N LEU A 144 5.09 -2.85 -15.11
CA LEU A 144 5.18 -1.67 -14.24
C LEU A 144 6.40 -1.77 -13.30
N PRO A 145 7.10 -0.66 -13.01
CA PRO A 145 8.20 -0.68 -12.06
C PRO A 145 7.70 -1.00 -10.65
N ASN A 146 8.52 -1.66 -9.84
CA ASN A 146 8.20 -1.87 -8.43
C ASN A 146 8.24 -0.54 -7.68
N CYS A 147 7.24 -0.30 -6.84
CA CYS A 147 7.27 0.82 -5.90
C CYS A 147 8.49 0.67 -4.98
N THR A 148 9.10 1.80 -4.63
CA THR A 148 10.24 1.86 -3.69
C THR A 148 9.90 2.73 -2.48
N ALA A 149 10.63 2.54 -1.38
CA ALA A 149 10.40 3.30 -0.15
C ALA A 149 10.63 4.82 -0.29
N SER A 150 11.40 5.26 -1.28
CA SER A 150 11.63 6.68 -1.56
C SER A 150 10.46 7.33 -2.29
N THR A 151 9.70 6.55 -3.06
CA THR A 151 8.56 7.02 -3.87
C THR A 151 7.21 6.83 -3.18
N VAL A 152 7.13 5.82 -2.31
CA VAL A 152 5.87 5.34 -1.74
C VAL A 152 5.98 5.23 -0.23
N THR A 153 4.94 5.70 0.46
CA THR A 153 4.80 5.54 1.91
C THR A 153 3.72 4.51 2.23
N LEU A 154 4.06 3.53 3.06
CA LEU A 154 3.10 2.59 3.64
C LEU A 154 2.67 3.10 5.01
N THR A 155 1.37 3.20 5.22
CA THR A 155 0.78 3.52 6.53
C THR A 155 -0.20 2.44 6.91
N LEU A 156 -0.21 2.08 8.20
CA LEU A 156 -1.10 1.08 8.76
C LEU A 156 -2.02 1.75 9.75
N ARG A 157 -3.32 1.52 9.60
CA ARG A 157 -4.35 2.02 10.51
C ARG A 157 -5.37 0.94 10.81
N SER A 158 -6.00 1.06 11.96
CA SER A 158 -7.24 0.35 12.27
C SER A 158 -8.39 1.26 11.87
N ALA A 159 -9.44 0.72 11.27
CA ALA A 159 -10.62 1.50 10.86
C ALA A 159 -11.37 2.08 12.08
N GLY A 160 -11.28 1.40 13.23
CA GLY A 160 -11.76 1.85 14.52
C GLY A 160 -10.65 1.81 15.57
N ASN A 161 -10.70 2.72 16.54
CA ASN A 161 -9.78 2.72 17.67
C ASN A 161 -10.17 1.69 18.74
N SER A 162 -11.46 1.41 18.88
CA SER A 162 -12.01 0.36 19.72
C SER A 162 -13.08 -0.44 18.98
N TYR A 163 -13.28 -1.67 19.44
CA TYR A 163 -14.25 -2.61 18.87
C TYR A 163 -15.00 -3.32 20.00
N GLU A 164 -16.32 -3.26 19.93
CA GLU A 164 -17.21 -3.95 20.86
C GLU A 164 -17.11 -5.49 20.71
N PRO A 165 -17.59 -6.23 21.70
CA PRO A 165 -17.84 -7.66 21.58
C PRO A 165 -18.58 -8.02 20.28
N GLY A 166 -18.07 -9.03 19.55
CA GLY A 166 -18.64 -9.45 18.26
C GLY A 166 -18.28 -8.59 17.04
N GLN A 167 -17.75 -7.38 17.21
CA GLN A 167 -17.24 -6.60 16.08
C GLN A 167 -15.94 -7.21 15.53
N THR A 168 -15.77 -7.12 14.21
CA THR A 168 -14.61 -7.63 13.48
C THR A 168 -13.66 -6.46 13.18
N PRO A 169 -12.47 -6.40 13.80
CA PRO A 169 -11.49 -5.38 13.48
C PRO A 169 -11.13 -5.35 12.00
N ALA A 170 -11.13 -4.15 11.42
CA ALA A 170 -10.73 -3.92 10.04
C ALA A 170 -9.43 -3.12 10.03
N ILE A 171 -8.38 -3.72 9.49
CA ILE A 171 -7.05 -3.12 9.41
C ILE A 171 -6.82 -2.66 7.99
N GLU A 172 -6.45 -1.40 7.84
CA GLU A 172 -6.22 -0.73 6.57
C GLU A 172 -4.72 -0.48 6.38
N LEU A 173 -4.16 -1.15 5.38
CA LEU A 173 -2.83 -0.87 4.88
C LEU A 173 -2.95 0.06 3.68
N THR A 174 -2.56 1.32 3.88
CA THR A 174 -2.63 2.36 2.87
C THR A 174 -1.27 2.55 2.22
N VAL A 175 -1.25 2.59 0.88
CA VAL A 175 -0.05 2.78 0.07
C VAL A 175 -0.20 4.08 -0.70
N LYS A 176 0.59 5.10 -0.33
CA LYS A 176 0.56 6.42 -0.98
C LYS A 176 1.75 6.57 -1.92
N ASN A 177 1.48 6.72 -3.22
CA ASN A 177 2.48 7.04 -4.22
C ASN A 177 2.60 8.55 -4.40
N SER A 178 3.77 9.09 -4.09
CA SER A 178 4.06 10.53 -4.23
C SER A 178 4.89 10.85 -5.48
N SER A 179 5.22 9.83 -6.29
CA SER A 179 5.94 10.00 -7.55
C SER A 179 5.00 10.36 -8.70
N ALA A 180 5.61 10.85 -9.79
CA ALA A 180 4.92 11.21 -11.04
C ALA A 180 4.62 10.00 -11.94
N GLY A 181 5.05 8.79 -11.57
CA GLY A 181 4.86 7.57 -12.34
C GLY A 181 4.06 6.53 -11.58
N ASP A 182 3.39 5.67 -12.33
CA ASP A 182 2.71 4.51 -11.77
C ASP A 182 3.72 3.44 -11.38
N CYS A 183 3.48 2.78 -10.25
CA CYS A 183 4.29 1.66 -9.82
C CYS A 183 3.40 0.52 -9.34
N LYS A 184 3.98 -0.67 -9.18
CA LYS A 184 3.31 -1.84 -8.61
C LYS A 184 3.87 -2.19 -7.24
N VAL A 185 3.01 -2.59 -6.33
CA VAL A 185 3.37 -3.07 -4.99
C VAL A 185 2.81 -4.48 -4.80
N ASP A 186 3.60 -5.38 -4.19
CA ASP A 186 3.13 -6.70 -3.82
C ASP A 186 2.61 -6.68 -2.39
N LEU A 187 1.28 -6.74 -2.23
CA LEU A 187 0.61 -6.86 -0.94
C LEU A 187 0.15 -8.29 -0.66
N GLY A 188 0.68 -9.25 -1.40
CA GLY A 188 0.42 -10.66 -1.17
C GLY A 188 0.99 -11.13 0.18
N PRO A 189 0.49 -12.26 0.70
CA PRO A 189 0.80 -12.74 2.05
C PRO A 189 2.26 -13.17 2.26
N LYS A 190 3.06 -13.28 1.19
CA LYS A 190 4.51 -13.50 1.28
C LYS A 190 5.30 -12.19 1.46
N ASN A 191 4.75 -11.08 1.00
CA ASN A 191 5.45 -9.81 0.91
C ASN A 191 4.87 -8.76 1.86
N ALA A 192 3.56 -8.65 2.06
CA ALA A 192 2.98 -7.78 3.08
C ALA A 192 2.36 -8.63 4.21
N VAL A 193 3.19 -8.96 5.21
CA VAL A 193 2.76 -9.75 6.36
C VAL A 193 2.21 -8.83 7.44
N LEU A 194 0.93 -8.98 7.77
CA LEU A 194 0.29 -8.33 8.91
C LEU A 194 0.32 -9.29 10.09
N THR A 195 0.76 -8.80 11.25
CA THR A 195 0.84 -9.57 12.49
C THR A 195 0.10 -8.83 13.58
N ILE A 196 -0.76 -9.53 14.32
CA ILE A 196 -1.52 -9.00 15.45
C ILE A 196 -0.97 -9.66 16.71
N THR A 197 -0.55 -8.84 17.67
CA THR A 197 0.03 -9.26 18.94
C THR A 197 -0.72 -8.58 20.07
N ARG A 198 -1.04 -9.32 21.14
CA ARG A 198 -1.61 -8.70 22.34
C ARG A 198 -0.54 -7.85 23.03
N ALA A 199 -0.89 -6.65 23.49
CA ALA A 199 0.04 -5.79 24.21
C ALA A 199 0.62 -6.52 25.44
N GLY A 200 1.95 -6.55 25.54
CA GLY A 200 2.67 -7.25 26.61
C GLY A 200 2.90 -8.75 26.36
N ALA A 201 2.44 -9.31 25.24
CA ALA A 201 2.84 -10.64 24.78
C ALA A 201 3.99 -10.57 23.78
N ASP A 202 4.84 -11.59 23.79
CA ASP A 202 5.96 -11.72 22.84
C ASP A 202 5.54 -12.47 21.56
N ASP A 203 4.57 -13.37 21.68
CA ASP A 203 4.09 -14.19 20.57
C ASP A 203 2.96 -13.51 19.78
N ALA A 204 3.01 -13.66 18.46
CA ALA A 204 1.92 -13.25 17.58
C ALA A 204 0.66 -14.05 17.89
N TYR A 205 -0.46 -13.36 18.07
CA TYR A 205 -1.76 -13.99 18.21
C TYR A 205 -2.32 -14.42 16.86
N TRP A 206 -2.08 -13.61 15.82
CA TRP A 206 -2.51 -13.89 14.45
C TRP A 206 -1.53 -13.32 13.42
N SER A 207 -1.40 -13.97 12.26
CA SER A 207 -0.62 -13.49 11.12
C SER A 207 -1.33 -13.77 9.79
N SER A 208 -1.25 -12.81 8.86
CA SER A 208 -1.77 -12.99 7.49
C SER A 208 -0.98 -14.03 6.68
N ALA A 209 0.22 -14.40 7.12
CA ALA A 209 1.08 -15.39 6.48
C ALA A 209 0.79 -16.84 6.90
N ASP A 210 0.04 -17.04 7.99
CA ASP A 210 -0.14 -18.38 8.59
C ASP A 210 -0.99 -19.31 7.75
N CYS A 211 -2.09 -18.79 7.20
CA CYS A 211 -2.96 -19.53 6.29
C CYS A 211 -3.56 -18.61 5.21
N PRO A 212 -2.76 -18.25 4.19
CA PRO A 212 -3.23 -17.37 3.14
C PRO A 212 -4.19 -18.09 2.19
N LYS A 213 -5.32 -17.45 1.86
CA LYS A 213 -6.26 -17.95 0.85
C LYS A 213 -5.65 -17.99 -0.57
N ALA A 214 -4.69 -17.11 -0.84
CA ALA A 214 -3.92 -17.08 -2.08
C ALA A 214 -2.43 -17.16 -1.75
N SER A 215 -1.73 -18.16 -2.25
CA SER A 215 -0.31 -18.41 -1.93
C SER A 215 0.68 -17.66 -2.84
N GLY A 216 0.17 -16.86 -3.78
CA GLY A 216 0.93 -16.11 -4.78
C GLY A 216 1.14 -14.64 -4.43
N SER A 217 2.00 -13.98 -5.20
CA SER A 217 2.12 -12.53 -5.23
C SER A 217 0.78 -11.88 -5.58
N GLN A 218 0.44 -10.81 -4.86
CA GLN A 218 -0.77 -10.05 -5.09
C GLN A 218 -0.36 -8.62 -5.42
N LEU A 219 -0.16 -8.40 -6.71
CA LEU A 219 0.37 -7.15 -7.25
C LEU A 219 -0.77 -6.15 -7.40
N PHE A 220 -0.57 -4.94 -6.90
CA PHE A 220 -1.51 -3.83 -7.05
C PHE A 220 -0.81 -2.66 -7.72
N ARG A 221 -1.48 -2.04 -8.69
CA ARG A 221 -1.06 -0.77 -9.29
C ARG A 221 -1.33 0.35 -8.29
N VAL A 222 -0.35 1.21 -8.08
CA VAL A 222 -0.49 2.46 -7.34
C VAL A 222 -0.26 3.60 -8.33
N PRO A 223 -1.33 4.28 -8.78
CA PRO A 223 -1.19 5.37 -9.74
C PRO A 223 -0.34 6.51 -9.17
N ALA A 224 0.27 7.30 -10.06
CA ALA A 224 0.98 8.52 -9.69
C ALA A 224 0.12 9.44 -8.83
N HIS A 225 0.73 10.06 -7.81
CA HIS A 225 0.07 10.96 -6.85
C HIS A 225 -1.21 10.41 -6.19
N SER A 226 -1.40 9.09 -6.19
CA SER A 226 -2.62 8.44 -5.72
C SER A 226 -2.35 7.53 -4.53
N THR A 227 -3.43 7.07 -3.91
CA THR A 227 -3.38 6.21 -2.74
C THR A 227 -4.33 5.03 -2.95
N ILE A 228 -3.85 3.83 -2.61
CA ILE A 228 -4.69 2.64 -2.54
C ILE A 228 -4.76 2.16 -1.09
N THR A 229 -5.91 1.62 -0.70
CA THR A 229 -6.10 1.04 0.65
C THR A 229 -6.46 -0.44 0.55
N TYR A 230 -5.62 -1.29 1.13
CA TYR A 230 -5.86 -2.72 1.28
C TYR A 230 -6.41 -3.01 2.67
N THR A 231 -7.63 -3.53 2.75
CA THR A 231 -8.32 -3.79 4.01
C THR A 231 -8.29 -5.28 4.36
N VAL A 232 -7.77 -5.60 5.54
CA VAL A 232 -7.78 -6.94 6.13
C VAL A 232 -8.77 -6.96 7.29
N LYS A 233 -9.79 -7.80 7.19
CA LYS A 233 -10.73 -8.05 8.30
C LYS A 233 -10.23 -9.24 9.11
N TRP A 234 -10.15 -9.07 10.42
CA TRP A 234 -9.72 -10.11 11.35
C TRP A 234 -10.87 -10.57 12.24
N ASP A 235 -11.19 -11.85 12.21
CA ASP A 235 -12.33 -12.46 12.91
C ASP A 235 -12.08 -12.73 14.40
N ARG A 236 -11.08 -12.07 14.99
CA ARG A 236 -10.63 -12.24 16.38
C ARG A 236 -10.12 -13.64 16.72
N LYS A 237 -9.93 -14.53 15.75
CA LYS A 237 -9.39 -15.87 16.00
C LYS A 237 -7.86 -15.89 15.90
N PRO A 238 -7.20 -16.74 16.69
CA PRO A 238 -5.78 -16.96 16.51
C PRO A 238 -5.53 -17.71 15.20
N SER A 239 -4.34 -17.55 14.64
CA SER A 239 -3.88 -18.36 13.50
C SER A 239 -2.74 -19.28 13.92
N ALA A 240 -2.47 -20.28 13.09
CA ALA A 240 -1.31 -21.14 13.25
C ALA A 240 -0.63 -21.35 11.90
N ALA A 241 0.69 -21.30 11.92
CA ALA A 241 1.52 -21.40 10.73
C ALA A 241 1.20 -22.65 9.91
N ARG A 242 1.33 -22.54 8.58
CA ARG A 242 1.09 -23.62 7.61
C ARG A 242 -0.34 -24.18 7.68
N CYS A 243 -1.33 -23.33 7.97
CA CYS A 243 -2.72 -23.72 8.13
C CYS A 243 -2.93 -24.85 9.16
N ALA A 244 -2.06 -24.95 10.17
CA ALA A 244 -2.27 -25.88 11.28
C ALA A 244 -3.54 -25.50 12.07
N THR A 245 -4.04 -26.41 12.91
CA THR A 245 -5.18 -26.13 13.79
C THR A 245 -4.79 -25.06 14.81
N PRO A 246 -5.41 -23.86 14.77
CA PRO A 246 -5.10 -22.81 15.73
C PRO A 246 -5.66 -23.16 17.12
N PRO A 247 -5.12 -22.55 18.19
CA PRO A 247 -5.69 -22.68 19.53
C PRO A 247 -7.19 -22.33 19.54
N ALA A 248 -7.97 -23.05 20.33
CA ALA A 248 -9.38 -22.75 20.50
C ALA A 248 -9.56 -21.40 21.23
N GLY A 249 -10.65 -20.71 20.91
CA GLY A 249 -11.05 -19.45 21.54
C GLY A 249 -10.96 -18.24 20.62
N SER A 250 -11.24 -17.08 21.22
CA SER A 250 -11.23 -15.78 20.56
C SER A 250 -10.38 -14.79 21.36
N ALA A 251 -9.95 -13.73 20.69
CA ALA A 251 -9.19 -12.67 21.29
C ALA A 251 -10.00 -12.00 22.42
N ALA A 252 -9.50 -12.13 23.66
CA ALA A 252 -10.09 -11.48 24.82
C ALA A 252 -9.95 -9.94 24.73
N ALA A 253 -10.71 -9.23 25.57
CA ALA A 253 -10.60 -7.77 25.69
C ALA A 253 -9.16 -7.33 26.01
N GLY A 254 -8.82 -6.12 25.57
CA GLY A 254 -7.51 -5.51 25.78
C GLY A 254 -6.92 -4.85 24.54
N THR A 255 -5.71 -4.33 24.69
CA THR A 255 -5.00 -3.63 23.60
C THR A 255 -4.25 -4.62 22.71
N TYR A 256 -4.41 -4.46 21.41
CA TYR A 256 -3.69 -5.22 20.40
C TYR A 256 -2.82 -4.28 19.56
N LEU A 257 -1.61 -4.73 19.28
CA LEU A 257 -0.68 -4.10 18.36
C LEU A 257 -0.75 -4.83 17.03
N VAL A 258 -0.86 -4.07 15.95
CA VAL A 258 -0.73 -4.59 14.58
C VAL A 258 0.55 -4.06 13.98
N GLU A 259 1.36 -4.95 13.43
CA GLU A 259 2.55 -4.62 12.65
C GLU A 259 2.38 -5.13 11.21
N ALA A 260 2.64 -4.26 10.24
CA ALA A 260 2.76 -4.64 8.83
C ALA A 260 4.24 -4.61 8.44
N LYS A 261 4.73 -5.77 7.98
CA LYS A 261 6.09 -5.96 7.51
C LYS A 261 6.08 -6.20 6.01
N THR A 262 6.63 -5.25 5.27
CA THR A 262 6.81 -5.33 3.82
C THR A 262 8.30 -5.16 3.48
N PRO A 263 8.96 -6.14 2.84
CA PRO A 263 10.37 -6.01 2.44
C PRO A 263 10.62 -4.74 1.64
N GLY A 264 11.69 -4.04 2.01
CA GLY A 264 12.06 -2.78 1.36
C GLY A 264 11.33 -1.54 1.89
N TYR A 265 10.35 -1.68 2.79
CA TYR A 265 9.63 -0.54 3.39
C TYR A 265 9.84 -0.45 4.90
N ALA A 266 9.60 0.75 5.45
CA ALA A 266 9.54 0.92 6.89
C ALA A 266 8.40 0.08 7.48
N LYS A 267 8.64 -0.51 8.66
CA LYS A 267 7.60 -1.19 9.41
C LYS A 267 6.51 -0.20 9.79
N ALA A 268 5.27 -0.49 9.42
CA ALA A 268 4.12 0.29 9.84
C ALA A 268 3.43 -0.41 11.02
N ARG A 269 2.99 0.36 12.01
CA ARG A 269 2.35 -0.18 13.21
C ARG A 269 1.16 0.67 13.62
N THR A 270 0.17 0.02 14.20
CA THR A 270 -1.00 0.66 14.78
C THR A 270 -1.50 -0.16 15.96
N SER A 271 -2.42 0.38 16.75
CA SER A 271 -3.03 -0.34 17.85
C SER A 271 -4.52 -0.05 17.92
N PHE A 272 -5.27 -1.02 18.40
CA PHE A 272 -6.69 -0.89 18.71
C PHE A 272 -7.02 -1.62 20.01
N VAL A 273 -8.17 -1.32 20.57
CA VAL A 273 -8.68 -1.95 21.79
C VAL A 273 -9.85 -2.84 21.45
N LEU A 274 -9.86 -4.07 21.97
CA LEU A 274 -11.06 -4.88 22.07
C LEU A 274 -11.70 -4.57 23.41
N GLU A 275 -12.92 -4.06 23.39
CA GLU A 275 -13.65 -3.74 24.60
C GLU A 275 -14.15 -5.00 25.29
N ASN A 276 -14.39 -4.88 26.59
CA ASN A 276 -15.01 -5.93 27.37
C ASN A 276 -16.53 -5.81 27.25
N ASP A 277 -17.23 -6.93 27.38
CA ASP A 277 -18.67 -6.93 27.66
C ASP A 277 -19.00 -6.21 28.98
#